data_AF-A0A315AL13-F1
#
_entry.id   AF-A0A315AL13-F1
#
_cell.length_a   1.000
_cell.length_b   1.000
_cell.length_c   1.000
_cell.angle_alpha   90.00
_cell.angle_beta   90.00
_cell.angle_gamma   90.00
#
_symmetry.space_group_name_H-M   'P 1'
#
loop_
_entity.id
_entity.type
_entity.pdbx_description
1 polymer ?
#
loop_
_entity_poly.entity_id
_entity_poly.type
_entity_poly.pdbx_seq_one_letter_code
_entity_poly.pdbx_strand_id
1 'polypeptide(L)'
;MGRLLGARRCLFPSLTGLFLNGWLLSRAATFTPAVVLSAGANTLSVKPLGSTTVYTLSGVVSGAGQLAVNANVMLTASATYTGATTINAGFNLTLNYNASSSGFTVPAGARLTIAPLGATMGSGAASGVFGAGTVVKTGSNIWSPANGFGFTYGMSGGLLDIQAGTWVASTSYLANFTNNKSSLNILSGAVAAGYEANVTVDALTGAGAFQLGYTNTGGATIGVNNTAAGAYNSAGTATFTGSISPLPGVTTGSSLTKVGTGTQILLGANSYKGTTAINAGMLQFGNATTPATLGSGAITIAAGATLALWQYNTAQTGLTVTSTITGAGTLTLNGPGSDNGSFAALSGAGGFSGPLVLNGARLSLNASFGNGANSVTVNSGSNIYLYGGTFANPLTLSGSGGDPWGAIRLDTGNLSGAIALAGDTTLGQQAASSVTISGAITGAFTLTLTPATGGTFNLTGNSSAVTTINATAGDIAITGTSTALTVAAGAAVGGGAAITGSVKALTFSAAGSILRVRPLSTTSVSLITATSLVNASGFTVAYASGFTVAAGVYNLLKITSTAAPTLGAITSSGLSNIGRTGATYAVTGSAGAWNLAVTLT
;
A
#
# COMPACT_ATOMS: atom_id res chain seq x y z
N MET A 1 -9.77 56.57 -38.47
CA MET A 1 -11.05 57.27 -38.75
C MET A 1 -11.63 56.72 -40.04
N GLY A 2 -12.94 56.43 -40.11
CA GLY A 2 -13.62 56.21 -41.40
C GLY A 2 -14.60 55.04 -41.52
N ARG A 3 -15.54 54.86 -40.57
CA ARG A 3 -16.99 54.70 -40.85
C ARG A 3 -17.73 54.34 -39.55
N LEU A 4 -18.48 55.32 -39.06
CA LEU A 4 -19.51 55.18 -38.03
C LEU A 4 -20.58 54.20 -38.52
N LEU A 5 -20.73 53.08 -37.83
CA LEU A 5 -22.03 52.45 -37.62
C LEU A 5 -22.35 52.65 -36.14
N GLY A 6 -23.51 53.25 -35.87
CA GLY A 6 -23.88 53.84 -34.59
C GLY A 6 -23.78 52.88 -33.42
N ALA A 7 -22.65 52.92 -32.71
CA ALA A 7 -22.56 52.46 -31.35
C ALA A 7 -23.32 53.51 -30.51
N ARG A 8 -24.51 53.15 -30.03
CA ARG A 8 -25.19 53.85 -28.92
C ARG A 8 -24.86 53.10 -27.64
N ARG A 9 -24.57 53.83 -26.56
CA ARG A 9 -24.55 53.29 -25.19
C ARG A 9 -26.00 52.90 -24.90
N CYS A 10 -26.38 51.68 -25.25
CA CYS A 10 -27.79 51.31 -25.35
C CYS A 10 -28.36 51.03 -23.96
N LEU A 11 -29.12 52.00 -23.46
CA LEU A 11 -29.98 51.93 -22.27
C LEU A 11 -31.24 51.04 -22.47
N PHE A 12 -31.21 50.03 -23.36
CA PHE A 12 -32.38 49.21 -23.67
C PHE A 12 -32.31 47.84 -22.97
N PRO A 13 -33.23 47.54 -22.01
CA PRO A 13 -33.27 46.29 -21.25
C PRO A 13 -33.44 45.02 -22.10
N SER A 14 -33.94 45.11 -23.34
CA SER A 14 -34.38 43.97 -24.17
C SER A 14 -33.38 43.46 -25.21
N LEU A 15 -32.23 44.12 -25.39
CA LEU A 15 -31.25 43.70 -26.41
C LEU A 15 -30.48 42.44 -25.97
N THR A 16 -30.47 41.43 -26.84
CA THR A 16 -29.70 40.20 -26.66
C THR A 16 -28.45 40.20 -27.54
N GLY A 17 -27.34 39.68 -27.02
CA GLY A 17 -26.07 39.65 -27.75
C GLY A 17 -24.83 39.66 -26.87
N LEU A 18 -23.67 39.74 -27.53
CA LEU A 18 -22.36 39.94 -26.94
C LEU A 18 -22.02 41.43 -26.92
N PHE A 19 -21.46 41.90 -25.81
CA PHE A 19 -21.14 43.31 -25.57
C PHE A 19 -19.69 43.47 -25.13
N LEU A 20 -19.02 44.52 -25.60
CA LEU A 20 -17.71 44.95 -25.13
C LEU A 20 -17.87 46.32 -24.43
N ASN A 21 -17.49 46.41 -23.15
CA ASN A 21 -17.61 47.64 -22.35
C ASN A 21 -19.04 48.24 -22.36
N GLY A 22 -20.06 47.38 -22.40
CA GLY A 22 -21.47 47.76 -22.47
C GLY A 22 -21.96 48.15 -23.88
N TRP A 23 -21.09 48.14 -24.89
CA TRP A 23 -21.46 48.38 -26.28
C TRP A 23 -21.74 47.06 -27.00
N LEU A 24 -22.86 46.96 -27.73
CA LEU A 24 -23.19 45.76 -28.48
C LEU A 24 -22.11 45.49 -29.54
N LEU A 25 -21.47 44.33 -29.42
CA LEU A 25 -20.47 43.85 -30.37
C LEU A 25 -21.14 43.02 -31.47
N SER A 26 -22.00 42.07 -31.08
CA SER A 26 -22.73 41.22 -32.03
C SER A 26 -24.01 40.64 -31.45
N ARG A 27 -25.03 40.48 -32.29
CA ARG A 27 -26.21 39.65 -32.00
C ARG A 27 -26.08 38.23 -32.54
N ALA A 28 -25.25 38.05 -33.56
CA ALA A 28 -24.95 36.76 -34.16
C ALA A 28 -23.97 35.99 -33.26
N ALA A 29 -24.05 34.66 -33.31
CA ALA A 29 -23.12 33.79 -32.60
C ALA A 29 -21.67 33.95 -33.08
N THR A 30 -21.44 34.46 -34.30
CA THR A 30 -20.10 34.71 -34.84
C THR A 30 -19.90 36.20 -35.13
N PHE A 31 -18.75 36.73 -34.73
CA PHE A 31 -18.31 38.09 -35.03
C PHE A 31 -16.90 38.05 -35.63
N THR A 32 -16.77 38.52 -36.86
CA THR A 32 -15.54 38.45 -37.66
C THR A 32 -14.64 39.69 -37.62
N PRO A 33 -15.12 40.92 -37.34
CA PRO A 33 -14.23 42.08 -37.26
C PRO A 33 -13.22 41.96 -36.12
N ALA A 34 -12.08 42.64 -36.28
CA ALA A 34 -11.07 42.74 -35.23
C ALA A 34 -11.60 43.52 -34.01
N VAL A 35 -11.11 43.14 -32.82
CA VAL A 35 -11.45 43.78 -31.54
C VAL A 35 -10.16 44.34 -30.93
N VAL A 36 -10.14 45.64 -30.65
CA VAL A 36 -9.00 46.30 -29.99
C VAL A 36 -9.40 46.65 -28.57
N LEU A 37 -8.69 46.08 -27.59
CA LEU A 37 -8.84 46.36 -26.18
C LEU A 37 -8.13 47.67 -25.84
N SER A 38 -8.89 48.66 -25.41
CA SER A 38 -8.35 49.93 -24.92
C SER A 38 -7.50 49.74 -23.67
N ALA A 39 -6.57 50.66 -23.39
CA ALA A 39 -5.79 50.62 -22.15
C ALA A 39 -6.73 50.58 -20.92
N GLY A 40 -6.37 49.79 -19.91
CA GLY A 40 -7.20 49.56 -18.72
C GLY A 40 -8.15 48.37 -18.85
N ALA A 41 -9.25 48.36 -18.08
CA ALA A 41 -10.17 47.23 -17.99
C ALA A 41 -11.16 47.21 -19.15
N ASN A 42 -11.23 46.07 -19.85
CA ASN A 42 -12.24 45.79 -20.86
C ASN A 42 -13.09 44.61 -20.42
N THR A 43 -14.40 44.69 -20.59
CA THR A 43 -15.34 43.64 -20.19
C THR A 43 -16.11 43.13 -21.40
N LEU A 44 -15.98 41.84 -21.67
CA LEU A 44 -16.83 41.11 -22.60
C LEU A 44 -18.00 40.51 -21.82
N SER A 45 -19.24 40.80 -22.17
CA SER A 45 -20.42 40.35 -21.44
C SER A 45 -21.55 39.92 -22.36
N VAL A 46 -22.41 39.01 -21.89
CA VAL A 46 -23.62 38.59 -22.62
C VAL A 46 -24.88 39.18 -21.99
N LYS A 47 -25.89 39.45 -22.82
CA LYS A 47 -27.25 39.79 -22.38
C LYS A 47 -28.28 38.84 -23.04
N PRO A 48 -29.25 38.28 -22.27
CA PRO A 48 -29.37 38.36 -20.81
C PRO A 48 -28.16 37.73 -20.09
N LEU A 49 -27.86 38.22 -18.89
CA LEU A 49 -26.81 37.65 -18.04
C LEU A 49 -27.14 36.18 -17.75
N GLY A 50 -26.13 35.32 -17.79
CA GLY A 50 -26.30 33.87 -17.62
C GLY A 50 -26.70 33.11 -18.90
N SER A 51 -26.76 33.78 -20.05
CA SER A 51 -26.90 33.08 -21.33
C SER A 51 -25.77 32.06 -21.55
N THR A 52 -26.15 30.84 -21.94
CA THR A 52 -25.21 29.74 -22.22
C THR A 52 -24.67 29.78 -23.65
N THR A 53 -25.18 30.67 -24.50
CA THR A 53 -24.73 30.81 -25.91
C THR A 53 -23.23 31.05 -25.98
N VAL A 54 -22.54 30.24 -26.79
CA VAL A 54 -21.13 30.43 -27.12
C VAL A 54 -21.02 31.41 -28.28
N TYR A 55 -20.31 32.52 -28.05
CA TYR A 55 -20.00 33.48 -29.11
C TYR A 55 -18.59 33.27 -29.65
N THR A 56 -18.46 33.19 -30.96
CA THR A 56 -17.19 33.04 -31.67
C THR A 56 -16.67 34.39 -32.14
N LEU A 57 -15.49 34.78 -31.68
CA LEU A 57 -14.73 35.93 -32.17
C LEU A 57 -13.66 35.42 -33.15
N SER A 58 -13.90 35.63 -34.44
CA SER A 58 -13.00 35.20 -35.52
C SER A 58 -12.03 36.29 -35.99
N GLY A 59 -12.25 37.53 -35.58
CA GLY A 59 -11.27 38.60 -35.75
C GLY A 59 -10.16 38.53 -34.69
N VAL A 60 -9.00 39.10 -35.01
CA VAL A 60 -7.90 39.27 -34.04
C VAL A 60 -8.38 40.12 -32.86
N VAL A 61 -8.08 39.67 -31.63
CA VAL A 61 -8.27 40.45 -30.41
C VAL A 61 -6.91 41.00 -29.97
N SER A 62 -6.71 42.31 -29.99
CA SER A 62 -5.41 42.97 -29.77
C SER A 62 -5.48 44.10 -28.75
N GLY A 63 -4.35 44.72 -28.41
CA GLY A 63 -4.26 45.89 -27.52
C GLY A 63 -3.57 45.59 -26.18
N ALA A 64 -3.42 46.60 -25.33
CA ALA A 64 -2.72 46.46 -24.03
C ALA A 64 -3.67 46.32 -22.83
N GLY A 65 -4.98 46.33 -23.08
CA GLY A 65 -6.00 46.29 -22.03
C GLY A 65 -6.15 44.92 -21.36
N GLN A 66 -6.61 44.94 -20.11
CA GLN A 66 -7.09 43.76 -19.39
C GLN A 66 -8.45 43.31 -19.96
N LEU A 67 -8.76 42.02 -19.89
CA LEU A 67 -10.00 41.43 -20.38
C LEU A 67 -10.74 40.67 -19.28
N ALA A 68 -11.93 41.13 -18.90
CA ALA A 68 -12.88 40.38 -18.08
C ALA A 68 -13.91 39.67 -18.97
N VAL A 69 -14.12 38.38 -18.77
CA VAL A 69 -15.03 37.53 -19.56
C VAL A 69 -16.26 37.15 -18.72
N ASN A 70 -17.40 37.76 -19.06
CA ASN A 70 -18.75 37.54 -18.52
C ASN A 70 -19.67 36.91 -19.57
N ALA A 71 -19.12 36.01 -20.40
CA ALA A 71 -19.83 35.33 -21.49
C ALA A 71 -19.09 34.05 -21.88
N ASN A 72 -19.78 33.09 -22.51
CA ASN A 72 -19.13 31.95 -23.12
C ASN A 72 -18.57 32.36 -24.49
N VAL A 73 -17.25 32.33 -24.64
CA VAL A 73 -16.57 32.94 -25.79
C VAL A 73 -15.51 32.01 -26.34
N MET A 74 -15.45 31.88 -27.66
CA MET A 74 -14.40 31.18 -28.38
C MET A 74 -13.63 32.17 -29.26
N LEU A 75 -12.31 32.24 -29.07
CA LEU A 75 -11.42 33.03 -29.93
C LEU A 75 -10.80 32.10 -30.98
N THR A 76 -11.06 32.37 -32.26
CA THR A 76 -10.57 31.53 -33.37
C THR A 76 -9.43 32.14 -34.17
N ALA A 77 -9.11 33.41 -33.94
CA ALA A 77 -7.89 34.06 -34.44
C ALA A 77 -6.90 34.33 -33.30
N SER A 78 -5.66 34.70 -33.64
CA SER A 78 -4.65 35.12 -32.68
C SER A 78 -5.18 36.22 -31.75
N ALA A 79 -5.00 36.02 -30.45
CA ALA A 79 -5.29 36.99 -29.41
C ALA A 79 -3.98 37.65 -28.97
N THR A 80 -3.59 38.74 -29.63
CA THR A 80 -2.31 39.43 -29.41
C THR A 80 -2.35 40.47 -28.28
N TYR A 81 -3.46 40.56 -27.55
CA TYR A 81 -3.55 41.48 -26.42
C TYR A 81 -2.62 41.05 -25.27
N THR A 82 -2.06 42.02 -24.56
CA THR A 82 -1.02 41.78 -23.54
C THR A 82 -1.48 41.95 -22.10
N GLY A 83 -2.65 42.54 -21.85
CA GLY A 83 -3.20 42.66 -20.51
C GLY A 83 -3.74 41.33 -19.96
N ALA A 84 -3.89 41.25 -18.64
CA ALA A 84 -4.38 40.06 -17.96
C ALA A 84 -5.84 39.73 -18.32
N THR A 85 -6.17 38.44 -18.30
CA THR A 85 -7.50 37.91 -18.57
C THR A 85 -8.12 37.35 -17.29
N THR A 86 -9.34 37.76 -16.97
CA THR A 86 -10.14 37.19 -15.88
C THR A 86 -11.39 36.57 -16.47
N ILE A 87 -11.61 35.28 -16.23
CA ILE A 87 -12.84 34.59 -16.63
C ILE A 87 -13.73 34.56 -15.39
N ASN A 88 -14.89 35.22 -15.41
CA ASN A 88 -15.74 35.23 -14.23
C ASN A 88 -16.48 33.90 -14.06
N ALA A 89 -16.86 33.59 -12.82
CA ALA A 89 -17.52 32.33 -12.48
C ALA A 89 -18.78 32.10 -13.33
N GLY A 90 -18.99 30.86 -13.77
CA GLY A 90 -20.09 30.47 -14.63
C GLY A 90 -19.84 30.64 -16.13
N PHE A 91 -18.68 31.20 -16.53
CA PHE A 91 -18.36 31.44 -17.93
C PHE A 91 -17.14 30.65 -18.41
N ASN A 92 -17.08 30.49 -19.74
CA ASN A 92 -16.08 29.71 -20.44
C ASN A 92 -15.34 30.58 -21.45
N LEU A 93 -14.01 30.56 -21.43
CA LEU A 93 -13.18 31.09 -22.51
C LEU A 93 -12.49 29.94 -23.23
N THR A 94 -12.71 29.82 -24.53
CA THR A 94 -12.01 28.88 -25.39
C THR A 94 -11.02 29.63 -26.28
N LEU A 95 -9.76 29.21 -26.27
CA LEU A 95 -8.70 29.70 -27.13
C LEU A 95 -8.38 28.63 -28.16
N ASN A 96 -8.70 28.88 -29.43
CA ASN A 96 -8.28 28.02 -30.55
C ASN A 96 -6.95 28.47 -31.18
N TYR A 97 -6.40 29.59 -30.73
CA TYR A 97 -5.15 30.17 -31.23
C TYR A 97 -4.35 30.81 -30.09
N ASN A 98 -3.10 31.17 -30.36
CA ASN A 98 -2.19 31.82 -29.41
C ASN A 98 -2.85 33.03 -28.74
N ALA A 99 -2.70 33.10 -27.41
CA ALA A 99 -3.01 34.28 -26.61
C ALA A 99 -1.72 34.82 -25.96
N SER A 100 -1.52 36.14 -26.06
CA SER A 100 -0.40 36.88 -25.48
C SER A 100 -0.74 37.51 -24.11
N SER A 101 -1.87 37.12 -23.52
CA SER A 101 -2.31 37.61 -22.20
C SER A 101 -1.19 37.46 -21.16
N SER A 102 -1.01 38.48 -20.33
CA SER A 102 -0.05 38.42 -19.21
C SER A 102 -0.48 37.47 -18.10
N GLY A 103 -1.63 36.80 -18.19
CA GLY A 103 -2.05 35.77 -17.24
C GLY A 103 -3.55 35.54 -17.24
N PHE A 104 -3.98 34.34 -16.84
CA PHE A 104 -5.38 33.95 -16.78
C PHE A 104 -5.80 33.69 -15.33
N THR A 105 -6.74 34.50 -14.84
CA THR A 105 -7.43 34.23 -13.58
C THR A 105 -8.69 33.43 -13.88
N VAL A 106 -8.73 32.20 -13.38
CA VAL A 106 -9.81 31.22 -13.55
C VAL A 106 -10.33 30.85 -12.14
N PRO A 107 -11.26 31.63 -11.57
CA PRO A 107 -11.87 31.35 -10.28
C PRO A 107 -12.73 30.08 -10.32
N ALA A 108 -13.15 29.60 -9.15
CA ALA A 108 -14.05 28.46 -9.04
C ALA A 108 -15.31 28.67 -9.89
N GLY A 109 -15.71 27.62 -10.63
CA GLY A 109 -16.85 27.66 -11.55
C GLY A 109 -16.59 28.36 -12.90
N ALA A 110 -15.40 28.90 -13.14
CA ALA A 110 -14.97 29.35 -14.46
C ALA A 110 -14.14 28.27 -15.18
N ARG A 111 -14.10 28.34 -16.52
CA ARG A 111 -13.31 27.41 -17.35
C ARG A 111 -12.51 28.12 -18.43
N LEU A 112 -11.23 27.81 -18.51
CA LEU A 112 -10.36 28.13 -19.64
C LEU A 112 -10.13 26.85 -20.47
N THR A 113 -10.42 26.88 -21.76
CA THR A 113 -10.15 25.75 -22.68
C THR A 113 -9.13 26.17 -23.73
N ILE A 114 -8.08 25.37 -23.88
CA ILE A 114 -7.08 25.47 -24.94
C ILE A 114 -7.39 24.36 -25.95
N ALA A 115 -7.91 24.73 -27.13
CA ALA A 115 -8.48 23.81 -28.13
C ALA A 115 -7.62 23.71 -29.42
N PRO A 116 -8.00 22.92 -30.45
CA PRO A 116 -7.04 22.42 -31.44
C PRO A 116 -6.57 23.47 -32.47
N LEU A 117 -5.37 24.02 -32.26
CA LEU A 117 -4.21 24.01 -33.19
C LEU A 117 -2.96 24.40 -32.37
N GLY A 118 -1.75 24.00 -32.79
CA GLY A 118 -0.48 24.04 -32.03
C GLY A 118 -0.08 25.39 -31.39
N ALA A 119 -0.77 25.75 -30.32
CA ALA A 119 -0.61 27.03 -29.67
C ALA A 119 0.51 26.96 -28.63
N THR A 120 1.68 27.46 -28.98
CA THR A 120 2.62 27.99 -27.99
C THR A 120 1.94 29.21 -27.37
N MET A 121 1.63 29.18 -26.07
CA MET A 121 1.13 30.40 -25.43
C MET A 121 2.22 31.48 -25.51
N GLY A 122 1.86 32.64 -26.07
CA GLY A 122 2.80 33.69 -26.42
C GLY A 122 3.48 34.31 -25.20
N SER A 123 4.77 34.58 -25.37
CA SER A 123 5.74 35.15 -24.44
C SER A 123 5.44 36.58 -23.99
N GLY A 124 4.75 36.74 -22.86
CA GLY A 124 4.69 38.00 -22.11
C GLY A 124 5.25 37.82 -20.71
N ALA A 125 6.03 38.78 -20.21
CA ALA A 125 6.56 38.75 -18.85
C ALA A 125 5.40 38.65 -17.83
N ALA A 126 5.38 37.58 -17.03
CA ALA A 126 4.37 37.16 -16.04
C ALA A 126 3.21 36.24 -16.49
N SER A 127 3.30 35.53 -17.63
CA SER A 127 2.29 34.54 -18.05
C SER A 127 2.06 33.41 -17.03
N GLY A 128 0.80 33.11 -16.73
CA GLY A 128 0.41 32.01 -15.85
C GLY A 128 -1.10 31.75 -15.81
N VAL A 129 -1.50 30.68 -15.12
CA VAL A 129 -2.89 30.36 -14.80
C VAL A 129 -3.07 30.36 -13.29
N PHE A 130 -4.15 30.99 -12.81
CA PHE A 130 -4.40 31.23 -11.39
C PHE A 130 -5.86 30.94 -11.02
N GLY A 131 -6.12 30.72 -9.74
CA GLY A 131 -7.47 30.50 -9.20
C GLY A 131 -7.83 29.02 -9.03
N ALA A 132 -9.11 28.75 -8.78
CA ALA A 132 -9.61 27.41 -8.40
C ALA A 132 -10.58 26.81 -9.44
N GLY A 133 -10.60 27.36 -10.66
CA GLY A 133 -11.45 26.87 -11.75
C GLY A 133 -10.83 25.73 -12.53
N THR A 134 -11.35 25.52 -13.74
CA THR A 134 -10.93 24.42 -14.62
C THR A 134 -10.16 24.92 -15.82
N VAL A 135 -8.95 24.41 -16.02
CA VAL A 135 -8.14 24.63 -17.22
C VAL A 135 -8.11 23.34 -18.03
N VAL A 136 -8.54 23.39 -19.28
CA VAL A 136 -8.66 22.20 -20.13
C VAL A 136 -7.78 22.31 -21.36
N LYS A 137 -7.05 21.23 -21.64
CA LYS A 137 -6.37 21.01 -22.91
C LYS A 137 -7.12 19.97 -23.75
N THR A 138 -7.56 20.36 -24.94
CA THR A 138 -8.22 19.48 -25.91
C THR A 138 -7.48 19.49 -27.26
N GLY A 139 -7.89 18.61 -28.18
CA GLY A 139 -7.26 18.49 -29.49
C GLY A 139 -5.91 17.76 -29.49
N SER A 140 -5.48 17.25 -30.65
CA SER A 140 -4.27 16.42 -30.79
C SER A 140 -2.93 17.17 -30.60
N ASN A 141 -2.96 18.50 -30.59
CA ASN A 141 -1.75 19.32 -30.64
C ASN A 141 -1.03 19.41 -29.28
N ILE A 142 0.14 20.04 -29.30
CA ILE A 142 0.91 20.42 -28.13
C ILE A 142 0.40 21.76 -27.59
N TRP A 143 0.21 21.84 -26.27
CA TRP A 143 0.14 23.09 -25.54
C TRP A 143 1.38 23.21 -24.66
N SER A 144 2.21 24.23 -24.93
CA SER A 144 3.44 24.50 -24.18
C SER A 144 3.55 25.99 -23.85
N PRO A 145 4.24 26.34 -22.74
CA PRO A 145 4.73 27.70 -22.54
C PRO A 145 5.74 28.07 -23.64
N ALA A 146 5.93 29.36 -23.88
CA ALA A 146 7.01 29.85 -24.74
C ALA A 146 8.38 29.62 -24.10
N ASN A 147 9.39 29.32 -24.94
CA ASN A 147 10.77 29.10 -24.50
C ASN A 147 11.35 30.32 -23.79
N GLY A 148 12.12 30.10 -22.72
CA GLY A 148 12.83 31.17 -22.00
C GLY A 148 12.00 32.00 -21.02
N PHE A 149 10.76 31.62 -20.72
CA PHE A 149 9.89 32.33 -19.77
C PHE A 149 9.40 31.44 -18.62
N GLY A 150 9.27 32.02 -17.43
CA GLY A 150 8.72 31.33 -16.27
C GLY A 150 7.20 31.35 -16.22
N PHE A 151 6.56 30.29 -16.73
CA PHE A 151 5.12 30.15 -16.66
C PHE A 151 4.68 29.72 -15.26
N THR A 152 3.77 30.47 -14.65
CA THR A 152 3.29 30.15 -13.29
C THR A 152 1.99 29.37 -13.33
N TYR A 153 2.00 28.16 -12.77
CA TYR A 153 0.80 27.42 -12.42
C TYR A 153 0.46 27.76 -10.97
N GLY A 154 -0.30 28.84 -10.78
CA GLY A 154 -0.69 29.37 -9.48
C GLY A 154 -2.13 29.02 -9.11
N MET A 155 -2.59 27.82 -9.48
CA MET A 155 -3.96 27.41 -9.21
C MET A 155 -4.11 27.07 -7.73
N SER A 156 -5.05 27.71 -7.03
CA SER A 156 -5.28 27.52 -5.59
C SER A 156 -6.12 26.27 -5.26
N GLY A 157 -6.34 25.41 -6.26
CA GLY A 157 -7.26 24.28 -6.26
C GLY A 157 -7.73 24.03 -7.70
N GLY A 158 -8.91 23.44 -7.86
CA GLY A 158 -9.50 23.24 -9.19
C GLY A 158 -8.82 22.14 -9.98
N LEU A 159 -8.86 22.25 -11.30
CA LEU A 159 -8.50 21.16 -12.21
C LEU A 159 -7.68 21.63 -13.41
N LEU A 160 -6.57 20.95 -13.65
CA LEU A 160 -5.88 20.91 -14.93
C LEU A 160 -6.26 19.61 -15.65
N ASP A 161 -7.04 19.70 -16.72
CA ASP A 161 -7.65 18.56 -17.42
C ASP A 161 -7.07 18.41 -18.83
N ILE A 162 -6.29 17.35 -19.04
CA ILE A 162 -5.67 17.05 -20.33
C ILE A 162 -6.52 15.99 -21.02
N GLN A 163 -7.44 16.44 -21.88
CA GLN A 163 -8.41 15.59 -22.56
C GLN A 163 -7.86 14.96 -23.84
N ALA A 164 -6.93 15.64 -24.53
CA ALA A 164 -6.27 15.12 -25.73
C ALA A 164 -4.96 15.86 -26.03
N GLY A 165 -4.12 15.24 -26.86
CA GLY A 165 -2.84 15.78 -27.29
C GLY A 165 -1.82 15.82 -26.15
N THR A 166 -0.85 16.73 -26.25
CA THR A 166 0.21 16.86 -25.24
C THR A 166 0.12 18.20 -24.52
N TRP A 167 0.15 18.19 -23.20
CA TRP A 167 0.48 19.35 -22.39
C TRP A 167 1.93 19.27 -21.97
N VAL A 168 2.67 20.37 -22.15
CA VAL A 168 4.08 20.50 -21.77
C VAL A 168 4.17 21.49 -20.61
N ALA A 169 4.68 21.03 -19.46
CA ALA A 169 4.76 21.84 -18.26
C ALA A 169 5.83 22.94 -18.38
N SER A 170 6.99 22.63 -18.96
CA SER A 170 8.15 23.53 -19.10
C SER A 170 9.02 23.13 -20.30
N THR A 171 9.84 24.05 -20.80
CA THR A 171 10.85 23.81 -21.85
C THR A 171 12.26 24.29 -21.49
N SER A 172 12.48 24.94 -20.33
CA SER A 172 13.80 25.49 -19.91
C SER A 172 13.95 25.70 -18.38
N TYR A 173 13.43 24.82 -17.51
CA TYR A 173 13.43 24.95 -16.03
C TYR A 173 12.62 26.08 -15.39
N LEU A 174 11.84 26.84 -16.14
CA LEU A 174 11.26 28.08 -15.62
C LEU A 174 9.80 27.95 -15.12
N ALA A 175 9.14 26.80 -15.29
CA ALA A 175 7.77 26.65 -14.81
C ALA A 175 7.69 26.65 -13.28
N ASN A 176 6.88 27.55 -12.73
CA ASN A 176 6.69 27.70 -11.29
C ASN A 176 5.37 27.03 -10.86
N PHE A 177 5.49 25.95 -10.07
CA PHE A 177 4.37 25.24 -9.46
C PHE A 177 4.29 25.42 -7.93
N THR A 178 5.08 26.31 -7.34
CA THR A 178 5.24 26.41 -5.88
C THR A 178 3.91 26.55 -5.13
N ASN A 179 2.95 27.27 -5.72
CA ASN A 179 1.63 27.50 -5.13
C ASN A 179 0.52 26.68 -5.79
N ASN A 180 0.88 25.74 -6.67
CA ASN A 180 -0.11 24.96 -7.41
C ASN A 180 -0.75 23.91 -6.48
N LYS A 181 -2.07 23.94 -6.41
CA LYS A 181 -2.91 23.02 -5.64
C LYS A 181 -3.99 22.36 -6.49
N SER A 182 -3.94 22.53 -7.81
CA SER A 182 -4.89 21.88 -8.72
C SER A 182 -4.68 20.38 -8.77
N SER A 183 -5.75 19.64 -8.99
CA SER A 183 -5.65 18.26 -9.48
C SER A 183 -5.23 18.26 -10.94
N LEU A 184 -4.57 17.19 -11.37
CA LEU A 184 -4.22 16.92 -12.77
C LEU A 184 -4.93 15.65 -13.23
N ASN A 185 -5.78 15.78 -14.24
CA ASN A 185 -6.46 14.66 -14.88
C ASN A 185 -5.92 14.49 -16.30
N ILE A 186 -5.48 13.28 -16.65
CA ILE A 186 -4.92 12.97 -17.98
C ILE A 186 -5.77 11.87 -18.61
N LEU A 187 -6.58 12.20 -19.61
CA LEU A 187 -7.44 11.23 -20.26
C LEU A 187 -6.63 10.22 -21.08
N SER A 188 -7.25 9.07 -21.35
CA SER A 188 -6.67 8.06 -22.23
C SER A 188 -6.26 8.66 -23.58
N GLY A 189 -5.05 8.33 -24.04
CA GLY A 189 -4.47 8.87 -25.27
C GLY A 189 -3.89 10.29 -25.17
N ALA A 190 -4.07 10.98 -24.05
CA ALA A 190 -3.43 12.26 -23.79
C ALA A 190 -2.08 12.09 -23.07
N VAL A 191 -1.22 13.11 -23.19
CA VAL A 191 0.11 13.14 -22.58
C VAL A 191 0.28 14.41 -21.74
N ALA A 192 0.69 14.25 -20.49
CA ALA A 192 1.29 15.32 -19.71
C ALA A 192 2.81 15.12 -19.74
N ALA A 193 3.57 16.08 -20.24
CA ALA A 193 5.01 16.03 -20.31
C ALA A 193 5.61 17.09 -19.39
N GLY A 194 6.20 16.64 -18.29
CA GLY A 194 6.86 17.50 -17.30
C GLY A 194 8.13 18.15 -17.84
N TYR A 195 8.85 17.46 -18.74
CA TYR A 195 10.20 17.85 -19.17
C TYR A 195 11.05 18.20 -17.95
N GLU A 196 11.57 19.42 -17.88
CA GLU A 196 12.46 19.91 -16.82
C GLU A 196 11.71 20.39 -15.56
N ALA A 197 10.38 20.43 -15.57
CA ALA A 197 9.59 20.94 -14.44
C ALA A 197 9.53 19.95 -13.26
N ASN A 198 9.51 20.51 -12.06
CA ASN A 198 9.00 19.82 -10.88
C ASN A 198 7.49 20.04 -10.82
N VAL A 199 6.74 19.22 -11.55
CA VAL A 199 5.28 19.33 -11.63
C VAL A 199 4.69 19.06 -10.26
N THR A 200 3.96 20.03 -9.70
CA THR A 200 3.38 19.93 -8.36
C THR A 200 1.86 20.04 -8.46
N VAL A 201 1.13 19.02 -8.01
CA VAL A 201 -0.33 18.91 -8.14
C VAL A 201 -0.92 18.24 -6.90
N ASP A 202 -2.24 18.35 -6.71
CA ASP A 202 -2.92 17.71 -5.60
C ASP A 202 -3.26 16.23 -5.91
N ALA A 203 -4.30 15.97 -6.70
CA ALA A 203 -4.61 14.62 -7.16
C ALA A 203 -4.07 14.37 -8.57
N LEU A 204 -3.55 13.17 -8.83
CA LEU A 204 -3.27 12.69 -10.19
C LEU A 204 -4.33 11.64 -10.57
N THR A 205 -5.06 11.88 -11.66
CA THR A 205 -6.13 10.98 -12.15
C THR A 205 -6.11 10.78 -13.66
N GLY A 206 -6.94 9.85 -14.11
CA GLY A 206 -7.10 9.52 -15.52
C GLY A 206 -6.24 8.32 -15.94
N ALA A 207 -6.12 8.13 -17.25
CA ALA A 207 -5.57 6.93 -17.89
C ALA A 207 -4.49 7.22 -18.95
N GLY A 208 -4.11 8.49 -19.15
CA GLY A 208 -3.11 8.89 -20.14
C GLY A 208 -1.66 8.68 -19.68
N ALA A 209 -0.71 9.25 -20.41
CA ALA A 209 0.71 9.14 -20.06
C ALA A 209 1.20 10.40 -19.31
N PHE A 210 1.89 10.19 -18.19
CA PHE A 210 2.64 11.24 -17.50
C PHE A 210 4.15 11.01 -17.69
N GLN A 211 4.77 11.83 -18.53
CA GLN A 211 6.18 11.75 -18.86
C GLN A 211 6.96 12.74 -17.99
N LEU A 212 7.95 12.25 -17.24
CA LEU A 212 8.73 13.03 -16.29
C LEU A 212 10.19 13.19 -16.72
N GLY A 213 10.73 14.37 -16.43
CA GLY A 213 12.16 14.63 -16.44
C GLY A 213 12.77 14.96 -17.79
N TYR A 214 13.93 15.60 -17.75
CA TYR A 214 14.79 15.84 -18.91
C TYR A 214 16.22 15.89 -18.37
N THR A 215 17.05 14.90 -18.73
CA THR A 215 18.45 14.76 -18.28
C THR A 215 18.72 15.12 -16.80
N ASN A 216 18.58 14.16 -15.89
CA ASN A 216 18.86 14.29 -14.44
C ASN A 216 17.98 15.28 -13.64
N THR A 217 16.98 15.88 -14.25
CA THR A 217 16.10 16.84 -13.58
C THR A 217 14.63 16.53 -13.86
N GLY A 218 13.75 17.31 -13.24
CA GLY A 218 12.30 17.15 -13.33
C GLY A 218 11.77 15.97 -12.52
N GLY A 219 10.53 16.12 -12.08
CA GLY A 219 9.87 15.17 -11.20
C GLY A 219 8.43 15.58 -10.96
N ALA A 220 7.73 14.79 -10.15
CA ALA A 220 6.37 15.06 -9.76
C ALA A 220 6.24 15.12 -8.24
N THR A 221 5.51 16.11 -7.73
CA THR A 221 5.01 16.16 -6.36
C THR A 221 3.49 16.09 -6.39
N ILE A 222 2.92 15.13 -5.67
CA ILE A 222 1.49 14.86 -5.61
C ILE A 222 0.97 14.93 -4.17
N GLY A 223 -0.27 15.36 -3.98
CA GLY A 223 -0.96 15.44 -2.70
C GLY A 223 -0.78 16.75 -1.94
N VAL A 224 -0.35 17.83 -2.61
CA VAL A 224 -0.01 19.12 -1.98
C VAL A 224 -1.18 19.87 -1.34
N ASN A 225 -2.41 19.49 -1.65
CA ASN A 225 -3.62 19.98 -1.00
C ASN A 225 -4.36 18.84 -0.29
N ASN A 226 -3.60 17.91 0.29
CA ASN A 226 -4.09 16.80 1.08
C ASN A 226 -4.94 15.79 0.30
N THR A 227 -4.86 15.80 -1.03
CA THR A 227 -5.79 15.06 -1.90
C THR A 227 -7.24 15.44 -1.57
N ALA A 228 -7.49 16.70 -1.19
CA ALA A 228 -8.75 17.17 -0.59
C ALA A 228 -9.95 16.83 -1.46
N ALA A 229 -10.96 16.19 -0.86
CA ALA A 229 -12.07 15.59 -1.59
C ALA A 229 -12.75 16.54 -2.59
N GLY A 230 -13.06 16.02 -3.77
CA GLY A 230 -13.55 16.75 -4.92
C GLY A 230 -13.84 15.81 -6.10
N ALA A 231 -14.21 16.37 -7.25
CA ALA A 231 -14.62 15.59 -8.42
C ALA A 231 -13.55 14.61 -8.95
N TYR A 232 -12.29 14.80 -8.58
CA TYR A 232 -11.13 14.03 -9.05
C TYR A 232 -10.31 13.42 -7.91
N ASN A 233 -10.91 13.33 -6.72
CA ASN A 233 -10.34 12.72 -5.52
C ASN A 233 -11.51 12.39 -4.58
N SER A 234 -12.01 11.16 -4.67
CA SER A 234 -13.14 10.74 -3.84
C SER A 234 -12.65 10.45 -2.42
N ALA A 235 -13.19 11.16 -1.43
CA ALA A 235 -12.88 10.97 -0.01
C ALA A 235 -11.37 10.95 0.32
N GLY A 236 -10.58 11.85 -0.28
CA GLY A 236 -9.13 11.90 0.00
C GLY A 236 -8.29 10.90 -0.80
N THR A 237 -8.90 10.18 -1.75
CA THR A 237 -8.23 9.17 -2.58
C THR A 237 -8.29 9.52 -4.06
N ALA A 238 -7.13 9.54 -4.71
CA ALA A 238 -6.98 9.72 -6.15
C ALA A 238 -6.45 8.45 -6.81
N THR A 239 -6.96 8.11 -8.00
CA THR A 239 -6.55 6.92 -8.75
C THR A 239 -6.10 7.32 -10.14
N PHE A 240 -4.87 6.94 -10.49
CA PHE A 240 -4.30 7.08 -11.82
C PHE A 240 -4.08 5.69 -12.43
N THR A 241 -4.78 5.40 -13.53
CA THR A 241 -4.64 4.15 -14.29
C THR A 241 -3.66 4.29 -15.45
N GLY A 242 -3.19 5.51 -15.69
CA GLY A 242 -2.22 5.83 -16.72
C GLY A 242 -0.79 5.44 -16.36
N SER A 243 0.13 5.60 -17.31
CA SER A 243 1.54 5.30 -17.12
C SER A 243 2.33 6.50 -16.62
N ILE A 244 3.33 6.26 -15.76
CA ILE A 244 4.34 7.26 -15.40
C ILE A 244 5.69 6.80 -15.93
N SER A 245 6.25 7.53 -16.87
CA SER A 245 7.50 7.15 -17.54
C SER A 245 8.49 8.31 -17.54
N PRO A 246 9.79 8.05 -17.71
CA PRO A 246 10.70 9.12 -18.08
C PRO A 246 10.33 9.64 -19.50
N LEU A 247 10.76 10.85 -19.85
CA LEU A 247 10.78 11.26 -21.25
C LEU A 247 11.70 10.32 -22.07
N PRO A 248 11.45 10.13 -23.38
CA PRO A 248 12.31 9.33 -24.24
C PRO A 248 13.79 9.79 -24.15
N GLY A 249 14.69 8.83 -23.95
CA GLY A 249 16.13 9.08 -23.82
C GLY A 249 16.60 9.43 -22.40
N VAL A 250 15.70 9.64 -21.44
CA VAL A 250 16.08 9.90 -20.04
C VAL A 250 16.33 8.57 -19.31
N THR A 251 17.57 8.40 -18.82
CA THR A 251 18.04 7.16 -18.16
C THR A 251 18.20 7.29 -16.64
N THR A 252 18.19 8.53 -16.13
CA THR A 252 18.41 8.89 -14.72
C THR A 252 17.53 10.09 -14.34
N GLY A 253 17.16 10.22 -13.06
CA GLY A 253 16.24 11.28 -12.59
C GLY A 253 14.75 10.89 -12.77
N SER A 254 13.85 11.87 -12.83
CA SER A 254 12.38 11.65 -12.86
C SER A 254 11.85 11.08 -11.54
N SER A 255 11.90 11.89 -10.48
CA SER A 255 11.44 11.50 -9.13
C SER A 255 9.92 11.63 -8.97
N LEU A 256 9.39 10.89 -8.01
CA LEU A 256 7.98 10.99 -7.58
C LEU A 256 7.93 11.23 -6.07
N THR A 257 7.30 12.32 -5.66
CA THR A 257 7.14 12.68 -4.25
C THR A 257 5.66 12.74 -3.88
N LYS A 258 5.25 11.92 -2.91
CA LYS A 258 3.92 11.94 -2.31
C LYS A 258 3.95 12.73 -1.00
N VAL A 259 3.12 13.76 -0.92
CA VAL A 259 2.88 14.56 0.29
C VAL A 259 1.40 14.57 0.65
N GLY A 260 1.03 15.23 1.75
CA GLY A 260 -0.35 15.27 2.25
C GLY A 260 -0.83 13.93 2.81
N THR A 261 -1.83 13.96 3.68
CA THR A 261 -2.37 12.80 4.40
C THR A 261 -3.28 11.91 3.54
N GLY A 262 -3.68 12.34 2.35
CA GLY A 262 -4.52 11.56 1.44
C GLY A 262 -3.81 10.37 0.79
N THR A 263 -4.54 9.64 -0.06
CA THR A 263 -4.06 8.43 -0.76
C THR A 263 -3.94 8.70 -2.27
N GLN A 264 -2.79 8.36 -2.85
CA GLN A 264 -2.66 8.21 -4.29
C GLN A 264 -2.52 6.73 -4.65
N ILE A 265 -3.34 6.26 -5.57
CA ILE A 265 -3.29 4.92 -6.15
C ILE A 265 -2.77 5.01 -7.59
N LEU A 266 -1.75 4.21 -7.92
CA LEU A 266 -1.15 4.10 -9.24
C LEU A 266 -1.37 2.66 -9.77
N LEU A 267 -2.16 2.53 -10.83
CA LEU A 267 -2.54 1.24 -11.42
C LEU A 267 -1.90 0.98 -12.79
N GLY A 268 -1.48 2.02 -13.50
CA GLY A 268 -0.78 1.84 -14.77
C GLY A 268 0.69 1.52 -14.61
N ALA A 269 1.37 1.30 -15.73
CA ALA A 269 2.79 0.96 -15.78
C ALA A 269 3.67 2.14 -15.35
N ASN A 270 4.44 1.97 -14.27
CA ASN A 270 5.42 2.97 -13.82
C ASN A 270 6.84 2.54 -14.19
N SER A 271 7.61 3.45 -14.78
CA SER A 271 8.98 3.20 -15.27
C SER A 271 9.94 4.36 -15.04
N TYR A 272 9.51 5.40 -14.33
CA TYR A 272 10.36 6.51 -13.91
C TYR A 272 11.58 6.02 -13.11
N LYS A 273 12.69 6.77 -13.17
CA LYS A 273 14.01 6.29 -12.73
C LYS A 273 14.46 6.85 -11.37
N GLY A 274 13.79 7.90 -10.90
CA GLY A 274 14.21 8.67 -9.73
C GLY A 274 13.61 8.13 -8.45
N THR A 275 14.06 8.70 -7.33
CA THR A 275 13.56 8.34 -6.00
C THR A 275 12.05 8.50 -5.91
N THR A 276 11.39 7.50 -5.32
CA THR A 276 10.02 7.61 -4.82
C THR A 276 10.07 8.03 -3.36
N ALA A 277 9.64 9.25 -3.05
CA ALA A 277 9.59 9.77 -1.68
C ALA A 277 8.15 9.84 -1.19
N ILE A 278 7.87 9.26 -0.02
CA ILE A 278 6.53 9.25 0.58
C ILE A 278 6.64 9.96 1.91
N ASN A 279 6.35 11.26 1.89
CA ASN A 279 6.55 12.15 3.03
C ASN A 279 5.34 12.19 3.97
N ALA A 280 4.14 11.89 3.46
CA ALA A 280 2.91 11.78 4.23
C ALA A 280 1.82 10.98 3.47
N GLY A 281 0.82 10.50 4.22
CA GLY A 281 -0.32 9.77 3.68
C GLY A 281 0.09 8.43 3.07
N MET A 282 -0.67 7.97 2.08
CA MET A 282 -0.44 6.68 1.42
C MET A 282 -0.11 6.85 -0.07
N LEU A 283 0.92 6.16 -0.54
CA LEU A 283 1.14 5.87 -1.94
C LEU A 283 0.93 4.38 -2.18
N GLN A 284 -0.03 4.04 -3.05
CA GLN A 284 -0.36 2.66 -3.38
C GLN A 284 -0.01 2.35 -4.84
N PHE A 285 0.63 1.21 -5.06
CA PHE A 285 0.83 0.62 -6.39
C PHE A 285 -0.03 -0.63 -6.53
N GLY A 286 -0.73 -0.74 -7.65
CA GLY A 286 -1.64 -1.86 -7.93
C GLY A 286 -2.91 -1.86 -7.07
N ASN A 287 -3.72 -2.89 -7.25
CA ASN A 287 -4.93 -3.20 -6.48
C ASN A 287 -5.23 -4.71 -6.54
N ALA A 288 -6.43 -5.12 -6.10
CA ALA A 288 -6.86 -6.53 -6.08
C ALA A 288 -6.91 -7.21 -7.46
N THR A 289 -6.85 -6.46 -8.56
CA THR A 289 -6.93 -6.96 -9.94
C THR A 289 -5.75 -6.56 -10.82
N THR A 290 -4.84 -5.72 -10.31
CA THR A 290 -3.74 -5.13 -11.08
C THR A 290 -2.48 -5.16 -10.23
N PRO A 291 -1.41 -5.85 -10.66
CA PRO A 291 -0.18 -5.92 -9.88
C PRO A 291 0.51 -4.56 -9.76
N ALA A 292 1.30 -4.39 -8.71
CA ALA A 292 2.14 -3.23 -8.52
C ALA A 292 3.21 -3.18 -9.62
N THR A 293 3.37 -2.00 -10.23
CA THR A 293 4.51 -1.71 -11.11
C THR A 293 5.25 -0.51 -10.53
N LEU A 294 6.51 -0.71 -10.14
CA LEU A 294 7.32 0.31 -9.47
C LEU A 294 8.28 0.97 -10.47
N GLY A 295 8.61 2.24 -10.20
CA GLY A 295 9.81 2.84 -10.79
C GLY A 295 11.09 2.15 -10.31
N SER A 296 12.21 2.37 -10.99
CA SER A 296 13.47 1.69 -10.68
C SER A 296 14.34 2.39 -9.63
N GLY A 297 13.94 3.58 -9.17
CA GLY A 297 14.69 4.34 -8.17
C GLY A 297 14.51 3.81 -6.75
N ALA A 298 15.28 4.38 -5.82
CA ALA A 298 15.14 4.11 -4.39
C ALA A 298 13.77 4.58 -3.86
N ILE A 299 13.34 4.02 -2.74
CA ILE A 299 12.08 4.35 -2.07
C ILE A 299 12.39 4.81 -0.65
N THR A 300 11.82 5.95 -0.26
CA THR A 300 11.92 6.52 1.09
C THR A 300 10.52 6.71 1.67
N ILE A 301 10.30 6.22 2.89
CA ILE A 301 9.01 6.26 3.57
C ILE A 301 9.16 6.99 4.91
N ALA A 302 8.66 8.22 4.98
CA ALA A 302 8.70 9.02 6.19
C ALA A 302 7.85 8.42 7.32
N ALA A 303 8.19 8.75 8.57
CA ALA A 303 7.40 8.33 9.73
C ALA A 303 5.94 8.80 9.59
N GLY A 304 4.99 7.90 9.87
CA GLY A 304 3.55 8.17 9.70
C GLY A 304 3.03 8.09 8.26
N ALA A 305 3.89 7.85 7.27
CA ALA A 305 3.48 7.62 5.88
C ALA A 305 3.47 6.12 5.54
N THR A 306 2.77 5.74 4.46
CA THR A 306 2.59 4.34 4.06
C THR A 306 2.89 4.13 2.57
N LEU A 307 3.72 3.13 2.28
CA LEU A 307 3.78 2.50 0.96
C LEU A 307 2.91 1.24 0.96
N ALA A 308 1.93 1.17 0.07
CA ALA A 308 1.13 -0.02 -0.14
C ALA A 308 1.44 -0.64 -1.51
N LEU A 309 1.84 -1.90 -1.51
CA LEU A 309 2.07 -2.69 -2.72
C LEU A 309 0.99 -3.75 -2.82
N TRP A 310 0.28 -3.80 -3.93
CA TRP A 310 -0.67 -4.87 -4.23
C TRP A 310 -0.06 -5.83 -5.24
N GLN A 311 -0.12 -7.11 -4.93
CA GLN A 311 0.19 -8.15 -5.90
C GLN A 311 -1.05 -8.93 -6.29
N TYR A 312 -1.30 -8.94 -7.60
CA TYR A 312 -2.26 -9.80 -8.25
C TYR A 312 -1.56 -10.43 -9.45
N ASN A 313 -1.30 -11.73 -9.38
CA ASN A 313 -0.63 -12.45 -10.43
C ASN A 313 -1.32 -13.78 -10.75
N THR A 314 -1.96 -13.85 -11.91
CA THR A 314 -2.57 -15.09 -12.43
C THR A 314 -1.53 -16.13 -12.88
N ALA A 315 -0.30 -15.71 -13.17
CA ALA A 315 0.81 -16.56 -13.57
C ALA A 315 1.58 -17.17 -12.37
N GLN A 316 1.18 -16.85 -11.12
CA GLN A 316 1.75 -17.39 -9.88
C GLN A 316 3.28 -17.20 -9.73
N THR A 317 3.85 -16.20 -10.40
CA THR A 317 5.25 -15.77 -10.19
C THR A 317 5.32 -14.70 -9.11
N GLY A 318 6.05 -14.93 -8.02
CA GLY A 318 6.14 -13.93 -6.96
C GLY A 318 6.84 -12.64 -7.43
N LEU A 319 6.39 -11.48 -6.96
CA LEU A 319 7.12 -10.21 -7.22
C LEU A 319 8.38 -10.12 -6.36
N THR A 320 9.49 -9.80 -7.00
CA THR A 320 10.73 -9.41 -6.32
C THR A 320 10.87 -7.89 -6.34
N VAL A 321 10.91 -7.28 -5.16
CA VAL A 321 11.17 -5.84 -5.02
C VAL A 321 12.66 -5.61 -4.78
N THR A 322 13.34 -5.10 -5.81
CA THR A 322 14.80 -4.86 -5.79
C THR A 322 15.17 -3.44 -5.39
N SER A 323 14.25 -2.48 -5.48
CA SER A 323 14.49 -1.09 -5.10
C SER A 323 14.90 -0.97 -3.63
N THR A 324 15.94 -0.20 -3.35
CA THR A 324 16.32 0.12 -1.96
C THR A 324 15.16 0.80 -1.25
N ILE A 325 14.73 0.25 -0.10
CA ILE A 325 13.66 0.82 0.74
C ILE A 325 14.26 1.28 2.06
N THR A 326 13.98 2.52 2.45
CA THR A 326 14.44 3.12 3.70
C THR A 326 13.35 3.95 4.38
N GLY A 327 13.59 4.32 5.64
CA GLY A 327 12.69 5.15 6.43
C GLY A 327 11.95 4.38 7.52
N ALA A 328 11.11 5.10 8.25
CA ALA A 328 10.41 4.63 9.46
C ALA A 328 8.89 4.57 9.30
N GLY A 329 8.35 4.89 8.11
CA GLY A 329 6.94 4.71 7.80
C GLY A 329 6.54 3.23 7.64
N THR A 330 5.31 2.97 7.22
CA THR A 330 4.77 1.62 7.09
C THR A 330 4.95 1.07 5.67
N LEU A 331 5.40 -0.18 5.56
CA LEU A 331 5.32 -0.96 4.32
C LEU A 331 4.15 -1.93 4.43
N THR A 332 3.19 -1.83 3.52
CA THR A 332 2.03 -2.73 3.45
C THR A 332 2.10 -3.56 2.17
N LEU A 333 2.03 -4.87 2.32
CA LEU A 333 1.89 -5.81 1.22
C LEU A 333 0.46 -6.34 1.21
N ASN A 334 -0.24 -6.12 0.12
CA ASN A 334 -1.61 -6.58 -0.08
C ASN A 334 -1.64 -7.66 -1.16
N GLY A 335 -2.52 -8.65 -0.98
CA GLY A 335 -2.80 -9.68 -1.96
C GLY A 335 -4.24 -10.18 -1.84
N PRO A 336 -4.75 -10.91 -2.84
CA PRO A 336 -6.10 -11.48 -2.85
C PRO A 336 -6.33 -12.62 -1.84
N GLY A 337 -5.36 -13.00 -1.01
CA GLY A 337 -5.47 -14.12 -0.06
C GLY A 337 -5.23 -15.51 -0.67
N SER A 338 -5.06 -15.61 -2.00
CA SER A 338 -4.67 -16.83 -2.73
C SER A 338 -3.24 -16.74 -3.27
N ASP A 339 -2.73 -17.80 -3.94
CA ASP A 339 -1.35 -17.85 -4.49
C ASP A 339 -1.05 -16.69 -5.46
N ASN A 340 -2.11 -16.07 -5.99
CA ASN A 340 -2.03 -14.87 -6.82
C ASN A 340 -1.55 -13.62 -6.06
N GLY A 341 -1.39 -13.66 -4.74
CA GLY A 341 -0.89 -12.56 -3.88
C GLY A 341 0.57 -12.65 -3.46
N SER A 342 1.39 -13.37 -4.23
CA SER A 342 2.75 -13.74 -3.80
C SER A 342 3.81 -12.66 -4.07
N PHE A 343 4.59 -12.36 -3.03
CA PHE A 343 5.84 -11.62 -3.06
C PHE A 343 6.99 -12.61 -2.86
N ALA A 344 7.86 -12.71 -3.86
CA ALA A 344 8.99 -13.64 -3.83
C ALA A 344 10.11 -13.16 -2.89
N ALA A 345 10.40 -11.85 -2.88
CA ALA A 345 11.41 -11.27 -1.99
C ALA A 345 11.28 -9.74 -1.89
N LEU A 346 11.76 -9.19 -0.77
CA LEU A 346 11.99 -7.76 -0.54
C LEU A 346 13.49 -7.48 -0.40
N SER A 347 14.28 -7.79 -1.42
CA SER A 347 15.75 -7.77 -1.33
C SER A 347 16.33 -6.36 -1.11
N GLY A 348 15.62 -5.31 -1.50
CA GLY A 348 16.06 -3.93 -1.27
C GLY A 348 15.72 -3.34 0.11
N ALA A 349 15.04 -4.08 1.00
CA ALA A 349 14.52 -3.53 2.25
C ALA A 349 15.49 -3.56 3.46
N GLY A 350 16.77 -3.86 3.25
CA GLY A 350 17.74 -4.00 4.37
C GLY A 350 17.95 -2.76 5.22
N GLY A 351 17.71 -1.55 4.68
CA GLY A 351 17.81 -0.27 5.40
C GLY A 351 16.48 0.28 5.94
N PHE A 352 15.40 -0.49 5.84
CA PHE A 352 14.08 -0.06 6.29
C PHE A 352 13.92 -0.32 7.80
N SER A 353 13.38 0.67 8.52
CA SER A 353 13.27 0.66 9.99
C SER A 353 11.83 0.68 10.51
N GLY A 354 10.84 0.83 9.63
CA GLY A 354 9.43 0.88 9.99
C GLY A 354 8.74 -0.48 10.01
N PRO A 355 7.44 -0.52 10.34
CA PRO A 355 6.65 -1.74 10.37
C PRO A 355 6.38 -2.32 8.98
N LEU A 356 6.28 -3.65 8.92
CA LEU A 356 5.77 -4.40 7.77
C LEU A 356 4.39 -4.97 8.10
N VAL A 357 3.43 -4.81 7.19
CA VAL A 357 2.07 -5.32 7.34
C VAL A 357 1.69 -6.15 6.12
N LEU A 358 1.22 -7.38 6.32
CA LEU A 358 0.68 -8.23 5.25
C LEU A 358 -0.84 -8.32 5.38
N ASN A 359 -1.55 -8.12 4.27
CA ASN A 359 -3.01 -8.19 4.14
C ASN A 359 -3.40 -9.09 2.95
N GLY A 360 -3.72 -10.35 3.18
CA GLY A 360 -3.98 -11.31 2.11
C GLY A 360 -2.77 -11.58 1.20
N ALA A 361 -1.59 -11.07 1.58
CA ALA A 361 -0.34 -11.23 0.85
C ALA A 361 0.41 -12.47 1.35
N ARG A 362 1.17 -13.08 0.44
CA ARG A 362 2.16 -14.12 0.78
C ARG A 362 3.56 -13.55 0.61
N LEU A 363 4.47 -13.77 1.54
CA LEU A 363 5.85 -13.29 1.45
C LEU A 363 6.85 -14.40 1.77
N SER A 364 7.81 -14.63 0.88
CA SER A 364 8.92 -15.56 1.11
C SER A 364 10.14 -14.85 1.69
N LEU A 365 10.74 -15.40 2.75
CA LEU A 365 11.92 -14.87 3.43
C LEU A 365 12.87 -16.00 3.85
N ASN A 366 14.17 -15.73 3.85
CA ASN A 366 15.22 -16.63 4.39
C ASN A 366 15.95 -16.06 5.61
N ALA A 367 15.54 -14.90 6.09
CA ALA A 367 16.14 -14.20 7.21
C ALA A 367 15.14 -13.16 7.75
N SER A 368 15.55 -12.49 8.82
CA SER A 368 14.82 -11.35 9.38
C SER A 368 14.59 -10.26 8.33
N PHE A 369 13.42 -9.62 8.38
CA PHE A 369 13.10 -8.45 7.58
C PHE A 369 13.76 -7.19 8.14
N GLY A 370 14.28 -6.33 7.26
CA GLY A 370 14.99 -5.11 7.64
C GLY A 370 16.20 -5.42 8.51
N ASN A 371 16.30 -4.76 9.67
CA ASN A 371 17.37 -5.02 10.65
C ASN A 371 17.00 -6.10 11.70
N GLY A 372 15.86 -6.76 11.54
CA GLY A 372 15.34 -7.75 12.48
C GLY A 372 14.68 -7.20 13.73
N ALA A 373 14.66 -5.88 13.95
CA ALA A 373 13.92 -5.23 15.03
C ALA A 373 12.57 -4.66 14.56
N ASN A 374 12.34 -4.57 13.25
CA ASN A 374 11.07 -4.11 12.68
C ASN A 374 9.92 -4.99 13.14
N SER A 375 8.79 -4.39 13.56
CA SER A 375 7.56 -5.15 13.81
C SER A 375 6.96 -5.65 12.50
N VAL A 376 6.51 -6.89 12.48
CA VAL A 376 5.88 -7.54 11.33
C VAL A 376 4.48 -8.01 11.72
N THR A 377 3.46 -7.51 11.04
CA THR A 377 2.06 -7.88 11.25
C THR A 377 1.57 -8.77 10.11
N VAL A 378 1.04 -9.94 10.45
CA VAL A 378 0.46 -10.90 9.50
C VAL A 378 -1.04 -10.97 9.80
N ASN A 379 -1.82 -10.23 9.00
CA ASN A 379 -3.27 -10.22 9.15
C ASN A 379 -3.89 -11.50 8.56
N SER A 380 -5.09 -11.85 9.03
CA SER A 380 -5.84 -13.02 8.56
C SER A 380 -5.88 -13.11 7.02
N GLY A 381 -5.66 -14.32 6.49
CA GLY A 381 -5.52 -14.59 5.06
C GLY A 381 -4.13 -14.34 4.48
N SER A 382 -3.19 -13.80 5.26
CA SER A 382 -1.79 -13.62 4.84
C SER A 382 -0.91 -14.81 5.23
N ASN A 383 0.25 -14.94 4.60
CA ASN A 383 1.22 -15.99 4.95
C ASN A 383 2.66 -15.47 4.82
N ILE A 384 3.54 -15.87 5.73
CA ILE A 384 4.99 -15.78 5.52
C ILE A 384 5.54 -17.19 5.32
N TYR A 385 6.28 -17.39 4.24
CA TYR A 385 7.06 -18.59 4.00
C TYR A 385 8.52 -18.36 4.42
N LEU A 386 8.95 -19.02 5.49
CA LEU A 386 10.34 -18.99 5.96
C LEU A 386 11.07 -20.25 5.52
N TYR A 387 11.95 -20.08 4.52
CA TYR A 387 12.71 -21.18 3.93
C TYR A 387 14.14 -21.32 4.47
N GLY A 388 14.48 -20.57 5.52
CA GLY A 388 15.75 -20.67 6.24
C GLY A 388 15.97 -19.53 7.24
N GLY A 389 17.12 -19.57 7.92
CA GLY A 389 17.58 -18.51 8.82
C GLY A 389 16.85 -18.42 10.16
N THR A 390 17.12 -17.36 10.91
CA THR A 390 16.41 -17.03 12.15
C THR A 390 15.71 -15.68 12.01
N PHE A 391 14.41 -15.68 12.28
CA PHE A 391 13.54 -14.52 12.20
C PHE A 391 13.41 -13.88 13.58
N ALA A 392 14.06 -12.73 13.77
CA ALA A 392 14.13 -12.01 15.03
C ALA A 392 13.09 -10.89 15.16
N ASN A 393 12.40 -10.56 14.06
CA ASN A 393 11.37 -9.52 14.07
C ASN A 393 10.26 -9.84 15.08
N PRO A 394 9.82 -8.86 15.88
CA PRO A 394 8.58 -8.98 16.64
C PRO A 394 7.39 -9.21 15.70
N LEU A 395 6.58 -10.23 15.97
CA LEU A 395 5.46 -10.69 15.16
C LEU A 395 4.13 -10.37 15.84
N THR A 396 3.17 -9.86 15.06
CA THR A 396 1.75 -9.85 15.41
C THR A 396 1.00 -10.73 14.42
N LEU A 397 0.35 -11.79 14.88
CA LEU A 397 -0.23 -12.83 14.02
C LEU A 397 -1.72 -12.96 14.21
N SER A 398 -2.45 -13.17 13.12
CA SER A 398 -3.87 -13.51 13.15
C SER A 398 -4.26 -14.43 11.99
N GLY A 399 -5.17 -15.37 12.26
CA GLY A 399 -5.77 -16.27 11.27
C GLY A 399 -4.93 -17.50 10.95
N SER A 400 -5.56 -18.43 10.21
CA SER A 400 -4.93 -19.65 9.70
C SER A 400 -4.16 -19.44 8.38
N GLY A 401 -3.91 -18.19 7.98
CA GLY A 401 -3.30 -17.83 6.70
C GLY A 401 -4.07 -18.27 5.44
N GLY A 402 -3.42 -18.20 4.27
CA GLY A 402 -4.04 -18.34 2.94
C GLY A 402 -3.90 -19.69 2.22
N ASP A 403 -3.35 -20.73 2.86
CA ASP A 403 -3.11 -22.07 2.31
C ASP A 403 -2.90 -23.03 3.54
N PRO A 404 -2.79 -24.38 3.46
CA PRO A 404 -2.97 -25.25 4.64
C PRO A 404 -1.91 -25.10 5.73
N TRP A 405 -0.92 -24.23 5.53
CA TRP A 405 0.27 -24.05 6.34
C TRP A 405 0.20 -22.91 7.35
N GLY A 406 -0.93 -22.18 7.49
CA GLY A 406 -1.05 -21.18 8.54
C GLY A 406 -0.62 -19.77 8.18
N ALA A 407 -0.60 -18.87 9.18
CA ALA A 407 -0.05 -17.52 9.07
C ALA A 407 1.46 -17.52 8.81
N ILE A 408 2.16 -18.57 9.28
CA ILE A 408 3.57 -18.79 8.99
C ILE A 408 3.76 -20.23 8.54
N ARG A 409 4.39 -20.40 7.37
CA ARG A 409 4.90 -21.67 6.84
C ARG A 409 6.40 -21.75 7.09
N LEU A 410 6.83 -22.73 7.85
CA LEU A 410 8.22 -22.96 8.24
C LEU A 410 8.77 -24.18 7.50
N ASP A 411 9.85 -24.00 6.76
CA ASP A 411 10.63 -25.10 6.20
C ASP A 411 11.83 -25.38 7.10
N THR A 412 12.93 -24.64 6.97
CA THR A 412 14.11 -24.75 7.86
C THR A 412 14.36 -23.51 8.74
N GLY A 413 13.47 -22.51 8.68
CA GLY A 413 13.61 -21.25 9.43
C GLY A 413 13.18 -21.34 10.90
N ASN A 414 13.85 -20.58 11.77
CA ASN A 414 13.54 -20.45 13.20
C ASN A 414 12.87 -19.09 13.52
N LEU A 415 12.11 -19.03 14.62
CA LEU A 415 11.50 -17.79 15.14
C LEU A 415 12.11 -17.44 16.51
N SER A 416 12.59 -16.21 16.67
CA SER A 416 13.23 -15.75 17.93
C SER A 416 12.69 -14.43 18.46
N GLY A 417 12.05 -13.62 17.60
CA GLY A 417 11.36 -12.40 18.03
C GLY A 417 10.09 -12.70 18.82
N ALA A 418 9.65 -11.76 19.65
CA ALA A 418 8.39 -11.88 20.40
C ALA A 418 7.21 -12.10 19.45
N ILE A 419 6.25 -12.95 19.84
CA ILE A 419 5.07 -13.32 19.06
C ILE A 419 3.82 -12.92 19.85
N ALA A 420 3.05 -11.97 19.31
CA ALA A 420 1.75 -11.58 19.82
C ALA A 420 0.64 -12.16 18.93
N LEU A 421 -0.23 -12.98 19.50
CA LEU A 421 -1.43 -13.46 18.82
C LEU A 421 -2.51 -12.39 18.95
N ALA A 422 -3.00 -11.90 17.81
CA ALA A 422 -4.14 -10.98 17.70
C ALA A 422 -5.42 -11.69 17.26
N GLY A 423 -5.34 -12.98 16.95
CA GLY A 423 -6.43 -13.89 16.64
C GLY A 423 -5.94 -15.34 16.70
N ASP A 424 -6.85 -16.30 16.61
CA ASP A 424 -6.48 -17.71 16.46
C ASP A 424 -5.54 -17.88 15.27
N THR A 425 -4.41 -18.53 15.50
CA THR A 425 -3.28 -18.55 14.56
C THR A 425 -2.81 -19.95 14.32
N THR A 426 -2.48 -20.28 13.07
CA THR A 426 -1.82 -21.53 12.71
C THR A 426 -0.38 -21.28 12.28
N LEU A 427 0.57 -22.09 12.76
CA LEU A 427 1.93 -22.20 12.23
C LEU A 427 2.11 -23.60 11.66
N GLY A 428 2.42 -23.69 10.38
CA GLY A 428 2.63 -24.95 9.70
C GLY A 428 4.07 -25.19 9.35
N GLN A 429 4.46 -26.47 9.39
CA GLN A 429 5.78 -26.91 9.01
C GLN A 429 5.70 -27.70 7.71
N GLN A 430 6.43 -27.29 6.69
CA GLN A 430 6.39 -27.95 5.39
C GLN A 430 7.33 -29.15 5.29
N ALA A 431 8.55 -29.05 5.79
CA ALA A 431 9.55 -30.11 5.72
C ALA A 431 9.67 -30.87 7.04
N ALA A 432 10.15 -32.11 6.97
CA ALA A 432 10.51 -32.93 8.12
C ALA A 432 11.80 -32.42 8.77
N SER A 433 11.77 -31.21 9.31
CA SER A 433 12.89 -30.50 9.92
C SER A 433 12.67 -30.31 11.43
N SER A 434 13.65 -29.73 12.14
CA SER A 434 13.46 -29.26 13.50
C SER A 434 13.46 -27.74 13.49
N VAL A 435 12.35 -27.13 13.88
CA VAL A 435 12.16 -25.67 13.88
C VAL A 435 12.04 -25.19 15.32
N THR A 436 12.82 -24.16 15.66
CA THR A 436 12.83 -23.57 17.00
C THR A 436 12.03 -22.28 17.04
N ILE A 437 11.16 -22.18 18.06
CA ILE A 437 10.43 -20.97 18.42
C ILE A 437 10.91 -20.57 19.82
N SER A 438 11.81 -19.59 19.90
CA SER A 438 12.39 -19.07 21.14
C SER A 438 11.80 -17.75 21.60
N GLY A 439 11.10 -17.05 20.71
CA GLY A 439 10.33 -15.86 21.05
C GLY A 439 9.22 -16.15 22.07
N ALA A 440 8.99 -15.22 22.99
CA ALA A 440 7.85 -15.31 23.90
C ALA A 440 6.54 -15.20 23.12
N ILE A 441 5.58 -16.08 23.41
CA ILE A 441 4.26 -16.12 22.76
C ILE A 441 3.21 -15.57 23.74
N THR A 442 2.45 -14.59 23.28
CA THR A 442 1.46 -13.86 24.09
C THR A 442 0.14 -13.72 23.32
N GLY A 443 -0.93 -13.31 24.00
CA GLY A 443 -2.26 -13.11 23.43
C GLY A 443 -3.22 -14.26 23.75
N ALA A 444 -4.43 -13.91 24.18
CA ALA A 444 -5.45 -14.85 24.67
C ALA A 444 -6.19 -15.58 23.53
N PHE A 445 -5.44 -16.18 22.62
CA PHE A 445 -5.93 -16.90 21.45
C PHE A 445 -5.35 -18.31 21.36
N THR A 446 -5.90 -19.11 20.46
CA THR A 446 -5.40 -20.46 20.19
C THR A 446 -4.22 -20.39 19.21
N LEU A 447 -3.14 -21.08 19.54
CA LEU A 447 -2.06 -21.36 18.61
C LEU A 447 -2.17 -22.81 18.12
N THR A 448 -2.36 -23.02 16.83
CA THR A 448 -2.35 -24.35 16.22
C THR A 448 -1.02 -24.58 15.52
N LEU A 449 -0.34 -25.66 15.87
CA LEU A 449 0.88 -26.13 15.22
C LEU A 449 0.54 -27.32 14.32
N THR A 450 0.96 -27.26 13.06
CA THR A 450 0.78 -28.33 12.08
C THR A 450 2.14 -28.85 11.61
N PRO A 451 2.79 -29.76 12.38
CA PRO A 451 4.12 -30.26 12.03
C PRO A 451 4.03 -31.19 10.82
N ALA A 452 5.08 -31.21 9.99
CA ALA A 452 5.22 -32.23 8.95
C ALA A 452 5.47 -33.60 9.60
N THR A 453 5.15 -34.68 8.89
CA THR A 453 5.50 -36.04 9.34
C THR A 453 7.01 -36.16 9.52
N GLY A 454 7.46 -36.47 10.74
CA GLY A 454 8.88 -36.52 11.11
C GLY A 454 9.52 -35.16 11.42
N GLY A 455 8.76 -34.06 11.34
CA GLY A 455 9.16 -32.73 11.78
C GLY A 455 8.94 -32.52 13.28
N THR A 456 9.67 -31.55 13.86
CA THR A 456 9.53 -31.16 15.27
C THR A 456 9.45 -29.65 15.42
N PHE A 457 8.47 -29.16 16.20
CA PHE A 457 8.49 -27.81 16.76
C PHE A 457 9.13 -27.80 18.15
N ASN A 458 10.19 -27.01 18.33
CA ASN A 458 10.83 -26.78 19.62
C ASN A 458 10.37 -25.44 20.20
N LEU A 459 9.43 -25.47 21.13
CA LEU A 459 8.95 -24.32 21.88
C LEU A 459 9.86 -24.08 23.09
N THR A 460 10.78 -23.12 22.94
CA THR A 460 11.77 -22.78 23.99
C THR A 460 11.45 -21.46 24.69
N GLY A 461 10.65 -20.59 24.07
CA GLY A 461 10.13 -19.36 24.66
C GLY A 461 8.93 -19.58 25.60
N ASN A 462 8.66 -18.61 26.47
CA ASN A 462 7.49 -18.62 27.35
C ASN A 462 6.19 -18.33 26.57
N SER A 463 5.12 -19.06 26.85
CA SER A 463 3.80 -18.95 26.21
C SER A 463 2.70 -18.50 27.19
N SER A 464 3.04 -17.67 28.17
CA SER A 464 2.30 -17.47 29.42
C SER A 464 0.93 -16.76 29.32
N ALA A 465 0.41 -16.49 28.12
CA ALA A 465 -0.90 -15.88 27.90
C ALA A 465 -1.74 -16.57 26.80
N VAL A 466 -1.25 -17.68 26.22
CA VAL A 466 -1.93 -18.41 25.13
C VAL A 466 -3.06 -19.27 25.71
N THR A 467 -4.24 -19.25 25.09
CA THR A 467 -5.41 -19.99 25.61
C THR A 467 -5.21 -21.49 25.46
N THR A 468 -4.71 -21.94 24.31
CA THR A 468 -4.40 -23.34 24.02
C THR A 468 -3.34 -23.42 22.91
N ILE A 469 -2.40 -24.37 23.02
CA ILE A 469 -1.57 -24.82 21.91
C ILE A 469 -2.12 -26.15 21.39
N ASN A 470 -2.53 -26.22 20.11
CA ASN A 470 -3.02 -27.43 19.45
C ASN A 470 -1.93 -28.06 18.57
N ALA A 471 -1.91 -29.38 18.49
CA ALA A 471 -0.99 -30.15 17.65
C ALA A 471 -1.78 -31.15 16.80
N THR A 472 -1.66 -31.09 15.48
CA THR A 472 -2.48 -31.95 14.59
C THR A 472 -1.78 -33.25 14.14
N ALA A 473 -0.44 -33.30 14.19
CA ALA A 473 0.41 -34.45 13.84
C ALA A 473 1.85 -34.19 14.35
N GLY A 474 2.81 -35.11 14.13
CA GLY A 474 4.25 -34.86 14.37
C GLY A 474 4.67 -34.60 15.82
N ASP A 475 5.89 -34.10 16.01
CA ASP A 475 6.51 -33.95 17.33
C ASP A 475 6.53 -32.49 17.82
N ILE A 476 6.22 -32.29 19.11
CA ILE A 476 6.41 -31.00 19.78
C ILE A 476 7.32 -31.19 20.99
N ALA A 477 8.42 -30.44 21.06
CA ALA A 477 9.27 -30.34 22.23
C ALA A 477 9.03 -29.01 22.95
N ILE A 478 8.91 -29.03 24.27
CA ILE A 478 8.69 -27.85 25.10
C ILE A 478 9.77 -27.77 26.16
N THR A 479 10.54 -26.69 26.16
CA THR A 479 11.53 -26.40 27.21
C THR A 479 11.23 -25.09 27.94
N GLY A 480 10.38 -24.23 27.37
CA GLY A 480 9.86 -23.01 28.03
C GLY A 480 8.66 -23.27 28.96
N THR A 481 8.07 -22.20 29.50
CA THR A 481 6.83 -22.28 30.30
C THR A 481 5.58 -22.03 29.44
N SER A 482 4.48 -22.76 29.65
CA SER A 482 3.24 -22.62 28.86
C SER A 482 1.98 -22.60 29.75
N THR A 483 0.96 -21.82 29.37
CA THR A 483 -0.32 -21.73 30.09
C THR A 483 -1.24 -22.92 29.87
N ALA A 484 -1.37 -23.41 28.64
CA ALA A 484 -2.22 -24.55 28.33
C ALA A 484 -1.80 -25.21 27.00
N LEU A 485 -1.76 -26.54 26.99
CA LEU A 485 -1.42 -27.38 25.84
C LEU A 485 -2.51 -28.43 25.65
N THR A 486 -3.05 -28.52 24.43
CA THR A 486 -4.01 -29.55 24.02
C THR A 486 -3.41 -30.38 22.88
N VAL A 487 -3.35 -31.69 23.06
CA VAL A 487 -2.77 -32.64 22.11
C VAL A 487 -3.90 -33.44 21.46
N ALA A 488 -3.99 -33.40 20.11
CA ALA A 488 -4.98 -34.16 19.35
C ALA A 488 -4.47 -35.56 18.97
N ALA A 489 -5.36 -36.39 18.42
CA ALA A 489 -5.04 -37.73 17.95
C ALA A 489 -3.90 -37.72 16.92
N GLY A 490 -2.91 -38.60 17.08
CA GLY A 490 -1.77 -38.72 16.16
C GLY A 490 -0.65 -37.69 16.37
N ALA A 491 -0.83 -36.68 17.22
CA ALA A 491 0.25 -35.80 17.65
C ALA A 491 1.06 -36.42 18.80
N ALA A 492 2.37 -36.15 18.80
CA ALA A 492 3.29 -36.60 19.82
C ALA A 492 3.98 -35.42 20.52
N VAL A 493 4.01 -35.44 21.85
CA VAL A 493 4.78 -34.47 22.65
C VAL A 493 6.06 -35.14 23.15
N GLY A 494 7.25 -34.59 22.85
CA GLY A 494 8.54 -35.01 23.43
C GLY A 494 9.49 -35.86 22.55
N GLY A 495 9.39 -35.77 21.22
CA GLY A 495 10.17 -36.63 20.31
C GLY A 495 11.60 -36.20 19.98
N GLY A 496 11.99 -34.93 20.20
CA GLY A 496 13.30 -34.41 19.75
C GLY A 496 14.26 -33.95 20.84
N ALA A 497 13.77 -33.50 22.00
CA ALA A 497 14.58 -32.99 23.12
C ALA A 497 13.85 -33.29 24.44
N ALA A 498 14.58 -33.34 25.56
CA ALA A 498 13.97 -33.56 26.86
C ALA A 498 12.95 -32.45 27.17
N ILE A 499 11.75 -32.82 27.63
CA ILE A 499 10.77 -31.84 28.10
C ILE A 499 11.23 -31.43 29.50
N THR A 500 11.72 -30.20 29.63
CA THR A 500 12.14 -29.59 30.90
C THR A 500 11.26 -28.41 31.30
N GLY A 501 10.28 -28.05 30.46
CA GLY A 501 9.35 -26.96 30.67
C GLY A 501 8.22 -27.26 31.66
N SER A 502 7.57 -26.20 32.16
CA SER A 502 6.36 -26.29 33.00
C SER A 502 5.11 -25.90 32.19
N VAL A 503 4.08 -26.74 32.21
CA VAL A 503 2.80 -26.51 31.53
C VAL A 503 1.70 -26.35 32.57
N LYS A 504 0.95 -25.24 32.59
CA LYS A 504 -0.10 -25.08 33.60
C LYS A 504 -1.26 -26.08 33.38
N ALA A 505 -1.80 -26.23 32.18
CA ALA A 505 -2.80 -27.25 31.86
C ALA A 505 -2.39 -28.13 30.66
N LEU A 506 -2.39 -29.45 30.83
CA LEU A 506 -2.16 -30.43 29.76
C LEU A 506 -3.45 -31.21 29.47
N THR A 507 -3.92 -31.18 28.23
CA THR A 507 -5.15 -31.88 27.80
C THR A 507 -4.85 -32.84 26.65
N PHE A 508 -5.29 -34.09 26.77
CA PHE A 508 -5.33 -35.05 25.66
C PHE A 508 -6.78 -35.18 25.21
N SER A 509 -7.10 -34.62 24.03
CA SER A 509 -8.49 -34.39 23.61
C SER A 509 -9.09 -35.51 22.76
N ALA A 510 -8.28 -36.46 22.29
CA ALA A 510 -8.74 -37.57 21.46
C ALA A 510 -7.92 -38.85 21.70
N ALA A 511 -8.55 -40.02 21.50
CA ALA A 511 -7.89 -41.31 21.56
C ALA A 511 -6.78 -41.40 20.50
N GLY A 512 -5.62 -41.99 20.85
CA GLY A 512 -4.45 -42.07 19.96
C GLY A 512 -3.50 -40.88 20.04
N SER A 513 -3.69 -39.96 20.99
CA SER A 513 -2.67 -38.96 21.34
C SER A 513 -1.45 -39.62 21.99
N ILE A 514 -0.23 -39.16 21.68
CA ILE A 514 1.01 -39.80 22.16
C ILE A 514 1.82 -38.83 23.04
N LEU A 515 2.27 -39.32 24.19
CA LEU A 515 3.30 -38.68 25.00
C LEU A 515 4.62 -39.44 24.79
N ARG A 516 5.56 -38.84 24.07
CA ARG A 516 6.92 -39.36 23.90
C ARG A 516 7.80 -38.87 25.03
N VAL A 517 8.47 -39.79 25.70
CA VAL A 517 9.38 -39.45 26.79
C VAL A 517 10.81 -39.75 26.35
N ARG A 518 11.67 -38.74 26.42
CA ARG A 518 13.11 -38.89 26.18
C ARG A 518 13.86 -38.88 27.53
N PRO A 519 14.68 -39.89 27.84
CA PRO A 519 15.52 -39.83 29.03
C PRO A 519 16.50 -38.66 28.97
N LEU A 520 16.61 -37.90 30.06
CA LEU A 520 17.62 -36.83 30.24
C LEU A 520 19.03 -37.42 30.37
N SER A 521 19.14 -38.66 30.86
CA SER A 521 20.37 -39.44 30.95
C SER A 521 20.02 -40.95 31.00
N THR A 522 21.03 -41.82 31.11
CA THR A 522 20.83 -43.26 31.41
C THR A 522 20.19 -43.51 32.78
N THR A 523 20.11 -42.49 33.65
CA THR A 523 19.62 -42.57 35.03
C THR A 523 18.49 -41.59 35.34
N SER A 524 18.03 -40.78 34.38
CA SER A 524 17.03 -39.71 34.61
C SER A 524 16.11 -39.55 33.41
N VAL A 525 14.81 -39.35 33.66
CA VAL A 525 13.78 -39.23 32.63
C VAL A 525 13.21 -37.80 32.55
N SER A 526 12.82 -37.34 31.35
CA SER A 526 12.18 -36.03 31.14
C SER A 526 11.02 -35.79 32.11
N LEU A 527 11.00 -34.59 32.70
CA LEU A 527 10.04 -34.18 33.72
C LEU A 527 9.07 -33.16 33.11
N ILE A 528 7.89 -33.62 32.70
CA ILE A 528 6.80 -32.68 32.41
C ILE A 528 6.20 -32.28 33.76
N THR A 529 6.30 -31.00 34.09
CA THR A 529 5.61 -30.45 35.27
C THR A 529 4.29 -29.84 34.82
N ALA A 530 3.18 -30.51 35.12
CA ALA A 530 1.84 -30.02 34.81
C ALA A 530 1.09 -29.59 36.08
N THR A 531 0.39 -28.45 36.09
CA THR A 531 -0.46 -28.10 37.25
C THR A 531 -1.87 -28.69 37.19
N SER A 532 -2.32 -29.13 36.02
CA SER A 532 -3.55 -29.92 35.84
C SER A 532 -3.44 -30.81 34.59
N LEU A 533 -4.00 -32.01 34.65
CA LEU A 533 -4.08 -32.96 33.53
C LEU A 533 -5.53 -33.34 33.27
N VAL A 534 -5.98 -33.20 32.02
CA VAL A 534 -7.31 -33.66 31.56
C VAL A 534 -7.12 -34.71 30.48
N ASN A 535 -7.64 -35.91 30.73
CA ASN A 535 -7.63 -37.01 29.76
C ASN A 535 -9.08 -37.36 29.37
N ALA A 536 -9.54 -36.83 28.23
CA ALA A 536 -10.93 -36.97 27.81
C ALA A 536 -11.25 -38.36 27.22
N SER A 537 -10.27 -39.09 26.68
CA SER A 537 -10.51 -40.28 25.85
C SER A 537 -9.38 -41.32 25.79
N GLY A 538 -8.31 -41.16 26.59
CA GLY A 538 -7.13 -42.05 26.63
C GLY A 538 -5.93 -41.53 25.82
N PHE A 539 -4.70 -41.83 26.25
CA PHE A 539 -3.45 -41.50 25.55
C PHE A 539 -2.39 -42.61 25.70
N THR A 540 -1.43 -42.65 24.78
CA THR A 540 -0.32 -43.62 24.76
C THR A 540 0.98 -42.98 25.25
N VAL A 541 1.73 -43.68 26.12
CA VAL A 541 3.11 -43.30 26.46
C VAL A 541 4.08 -44.15 25.64
N ALA A 542 5.02 -43.51 24.94
CA ALA A 542 6.04 -44.18 24.13
C ALA A 542 7.45 -43.61 24.40
N TYR A 543 8.48 -44.41 24.17
CA TYR A 543 9.86 -43.92 24.18
C TYR A 543 10.27 -43.42 22.80
N ALA A 544 11.14 -42.40 22.77
CA ALA A 544 11.81 -42.01 21.53
C ALA A 544 12.66 -43.18 20.99
N SER A 545 12.69 -43.38 19.67
CA SER A 545 13.45 -44.45 19.03
C SER A 545 14.97 -44.33 19.33
N GLY A 546 15.63 -45.48 19.52
CA GLY A 546 17.09 -45.53 19.76
C GLY A 546 17.55 -45.36 21.21
N PHE A 547 16.63 -45.36 22.19
CA PHE A 547 16.97 -45.31 23.62
C PHE A 547 16.68 -46.64 24.32
N THR A 548 17.68 -47.19 25.02
CA THR A 548 17.52 -48.30 25.95
C THR A 548 17.47 -47.73 27.37
N VAL A 549 16.38 -47.99 28.08
CA VAL A 549 16.20 -47.57 29.47
C VAL A 549 16.70 -48.68 30.39
N ALA A 550 17.56 -48.36 31.37
CA ALA A 550 18.04 -49.34 32.34
C ALA A 550 16.88 -49.87 33.21
N ALA A 551 16.97 -51.14 33.63
CA ALA A 551 15.99 -51.72 34.55
C ALA A 551 15.91 -50.90 35.84
N GLY A 552 14.68 -50.59 36.29
CA GLY A 552 14.44 -49.76 37.49
C GLY A 552 14.38 -48.25 37.26
N VAL A 553 14.37 -47.77 36.02
CA VAL A 553 14.19 -46.33 35.70
C VAL A 553 12.71 -46.03 35.44
N TYR A 554 12.19 -45.00 36.11
CA TYR A 554 10.77 -44.61 36.09
C TYR A 554 10.53 -43.45 35.13
N ASN A 555 9.42 -43.50 34.38
CA ASN A 555 8.85 -42.28 33.79
C ASN A 555 8.12 -41.50 34.88
N LEU A 556 8.48 -40.24 35.10
CA LEU A 556 7.82 -39.36 36.06
C LEU A 556 7.12 -38.21 35.33
N LEU A 557 5.84 -38.40 34.99
CA LEU A 557 4.97 -37.26 34.72
C LEU A 557 4.58 -36.68 36.09
N LYS A 558 5.13 -35.51 36.43
CA LYS A 558 4.88 -34.84 37.71
C LYS A 558 3.71 -33.88 37.54
N ILE A 559 2.60 -34.18 38.22
CA ILE A 559 1.40 -33.34 38.23
C ILE A 559 1.29 -32.67 39.59
N THR A 560 1.62 -31.38 39.65
CA THR A 560 1.43 -30.54 40.84
C THR A 560 0.06 -29.87 40.78
N SER A 561 -0.99 -30.63 41.09
CA SER A 561 -2.39 -30.17 41.12
C SER A 561 -2.97 -30.25 42.53
N THR A 562 -3.77 -29.25 42.92
CA THR A 562 -4.59 -29.29 44.14
C THR A 562 -5.88 -30.12 43.97
N ALA A 563 -6.28 -30.40 42.73
CA ALA A 563 -7.42 -31.25 42.38
C ALA A 563 -6.96 -32.61 41.79
N ALA A 564 -7.69 -33.70 42.04
CA ALA A 564 -7.39 -35.00 41.46
C ALA A 564 -7.52 -34.98 39.92
N PRO A 565 -6.56 -35.53 39.15
CA PRO A 565 -6.66 -35.56 37.69
C PRO A 565 -7.81 -36.47 37.22
N THR A 566 -8.51 -36.09 36.16
CA THR A 566 -9.49 -36.94 35.48
C THR A 566 -8.77 -37.83 34.46
N LEU A 567 -8.68 -39.12 34.76
CA LEU A 567 -7.90 -40.10 33.97
C LEU A 567 -8.83 -41.08 33.24
N GLY A 568 -8.79 -41.10 31.90
CA GLY A 568 -9.23 -42.22 31.07
C GLY A 568 -8.18 -43.33 30.99
N ALA A 569 -8.46 -44.41 30.24
CA ALA A 569 -7.54 -45.55 30.08
C ALA A 569 -6.17 -45.12 29.50
N ILE A 570 -5.08 -45.62 30.10
CA ILE A 570 -3.70 -45.42 29.64
C ILE A 570 -3.23 -46.74 29.05
N THR A 571 -2.75 -46.75 27.80
CA THR A 571 -2.31 -47.96 27.11
C THR A 571 -0.83 -47.88 26.72
N SER A 572 -0.08 -48.97 26.90
CA SER A 572 1.31 -49.12 26.44
C SER A 572 1.35 -49.79 25.07
N SER A 573 0.99 -49.11 24.00
CA SER A 573 1.23 -49.61 22.64
C SER A 573 2.56 -49.06 22.13
N GLY A 574 3.66 -49.81 22.31
CA GLY A 574 4.98 -49.42 21.81
C GLY A 574 6.20 -50.05 22.51
N LEU A 575 6.01 -50.77 23.62
CA LEU A 575 7.11 -51.46 24.32
C LEU A 575 7.60 -52.75 23.63
N SER A 576 6.99 -53.15 22.51
CA SER A 576 7.34 -54.38 21.79
C SER A 576 8.77 -54.40 21.26
N ASN A 577 9.41 -53.23 21.06
CA ASN A 577 10.81 -53.16 20.63
C ASN A 577 11.85 -53.26 21.76
N ILE A 578 11.43 -53.53 23.01
CA ILE A 578 12.34 -53.79 24.14
C ILE A 578 12.14 -55.19 24.74
N GLY A 579 11.33 -56.07 24.12
CA GLY A 579 11.28 -57.49 24.48
C GLY A 579 10.81 -57.78 25.90
N ARG A 580 10.02 -56.90 26.53
CA ARG A 580 9.47 -57.11 27.88
C ARG A 580 7.99 -56.74 27.95
N THR A 581 7.15 -57.76 28.18
CA THR A 581 5.72 -57.67 28.46
C THR A 581 5.49 -57.47 29.96
N GLY A 582 4.76 -56.41 30.36
CA GLY A 582 4.30 -56.21 31.74
C GLY A 582 4.62 -54.84 32.37
N ALA A 583 4.15 -53.73 31.81
CA ALA A 583 4.24 -52.43 32.48
C ALA A 583 3.11 -52.28 33.51
N THR A 584 3.43 -51.98 34.76
CA THR A 584 2.44 -51.62 35.79
C THR A 584 2.39 -50.10 35.93
N TYR A 585 1.21 -49.51 35.77
CA TYR A 585 0.99 -48.08 35.95
C TYR A 585 0.61 -47.81 37.41
N ALA A 586 1.46 -47.08 38.15
CA ALA A 586 1.15 -46.65 39.51
C ALA A 586 0.96 -45.13 39.54
N VAL A 587 -0.28 -44.68 39.78
CA VAL A 587 -0.53 -43.29 40.20
C VAL A 587 -0.25 -43.24 41.70
N THR A 588 0.83 -42.56 42.10
CA THR A 588 1.20 -42.38 43.51
C THR A 588 1.06 -40.90 43.85
N GLY A 589 0.34 -40.54 44.91
CA GLY A 589 0.15 -39.14 45.27
C GLY A 589 -0.22 -38.96 46.74
N SER A 590 0.23 -37.84 47.31
CA SER A 590 -0.26 -37.29 48.58
C SER A 590 -0.89 -35.92 48.27
N ALA A 591 -1.79 -35.43 49.14
CA ALA A 591 -2.52 -34.18 48.89
C ALA A 591 -1.56 -33.04 48.50
N GLY A 592 -1.65 -32.57 47.24
CA GLY A 592 -0.82 -31.50 46.69
C GLY A 592 0.20 -31.91 45.62
N ALA A 593 0.49 -33.20 45.41
CA ALA A 593 1.34 -33.69 44.32
C ALA A 593 1.00 -35.12 43.90
N TRP A 594 0.72 -35.33 42.61
CA TRP A 594 0.46 -36.63 42.00
C TRP A 594 1.60 -36.98 41.04
N ASN A 595 2.19 -38.16 41.20
CA ASN A 595 3.17 -38.74 40.29
C ASN A 595 2.53 -39.91 39.54
N LEU A 596 2.49 -39.85 38.22
CA LEU A 596 2.25 -41.04 37.40
C LEU A 596 3.60 -41.72 37.18
N ALA A 597 3.82 -42.83 37.87
CA ALA A 597 4.99 -43.69 37.69
C ALA A 597 4.61 -44.86 36.78
N VAL A 598 5.31 -45.00 35.65
CA VAL A 598 5.24 -46.21 34.83
C VAL A 598 6.41 -47.10 35.24
N THR A 599 6.12 -48.21 35.91
CA THR A 599 7.14 -49.19 36.32
C THR A 599 7.22 -50.28 35.25
N LEU A 600 8.40 -50.42 34.64
CA LEU A 600 8.75 -51.57 33.81
C LEU A 600 9.33 -52.65 34.73
N THR A 601 8.59 -53.73 34.96
CA THR A 601 9.11 -54.94 35.61
C THR A 601 9.84 -55.82 34.62
#